data_AF-A0A1Q5MBA8-F1
#
_entry.id   AF-A0A1Q5MBA8-F1
#
_cell.length_a   1.000
_cell.length_b   1.000
_cell.length_c   1.000
_cell.angle_alpha   90.00
_cell.angle_beta   90.00
_cell.angle_gamma   90.00
#
_symmetry.space_group_name_H-M   'P 1'
#
loop_
_entity.id
_entity.type
_entity.pdbx_description
1 polymer ?
#
loop_
_entity_poly.entity_id
_entity_poly.type
_entity_poly.pdbx_seq_one_letter_code
_entity_poly.pdbx_strand_id
1 'polypeptide(L)'
;MNSRSMLRSSVSRRLLRPVADVIDQRIERRVRSEVRRTADRQTPDLARTEQLVRDVELLRHRQLTFELLLGPRGRGISRIVSQGPLQQLHAEVTALSGDRDAAVRNVATAFRLLVSLESLGVGRIAGGTMNICGKLGTVPLLDPPNDDILEIGTLYGLFSAGLVRMMERDGRSPSLTIVDPFAGVQLQPGTAQRPDPSGSPVDEHAVRTNLALAGPAGTAARIQRGFSEDPETRAAVSDRRYGVIVIDGDHSAKGVAQDLEWAEQIAAPGAIVVLDDYGDPNWQGVKEALDAHLKGETRFTFLGKAAHSAYLRAS
;
A
#
# COMPACT_ATOMS: atom_id res chain seq x y z
N MET A 1 -22.15 36.46 -0.67
CA MET A 1 -20.78 36.97 -0.39
C MET A 1 -20.04 35.95 0.47
N ASN A 2 -18.73 35.85 0.22
CA ASN A 2 -17.85 34.70 0.44
C ASN A 2 -17.62 34.25 1.89
N SER A 3 -17.72 32.93 2.12
CA SER A 3 -17.16 32.24 3.30
C SER A 3 -16.30 31.02 2.88
N ARG A 4 -15.53 31.17 1.80
CA ARG A 4 -14.54 30.18 1.33
C ARG A 4 -13.18 30.85 1.15
N SER A 5 -12.46 31.16 2.24
CA SER A 5 -11.06 31.61 2.13
C SER A 5 -10.28 31.65 3.47
N MET A 6 -10.39 30.66 4.37
CA MET A 6 -9.53 30.63 5.58
C MET A 6 -9.04 29.24 6.00
N LEU A 7 -8.61 28.41 5.04
CA LEU A 7 -7.87 27.17 5.34
C LEU A 7 -6.64 26.98 4.43
N ARG A 8 -5.90 28.06 4.16
CA ARG A 8 -4.60 28.03 3.48
C ARG A 8 -3.51 28.71 4.31
N SER A 9 -3.40 28.38 5.60
CA SER A 9 -2.24 28.79 6.40
C SER A 9 -1.27 27.63 6.56
N SER A 10 0.03 27.94 6.46
CA SER A 10 1.17 27.07 6.78
C SER A 10 1.16 26.53 8.22
N VAL A 11 0.21 26.99 9.03
CA VAL A 11 -0.04 26.57 10.42
C VAL A 11 -0.72 25.20 10.46
N SER A 12 -1.57 24.85 9.49
CA SER A 12 -2.25 23.55 9.45
C SER A 12 -1.31 22.38 9.09
N ARG A 13 -0.20 22.64 8.38
CA ARG A 13 0.85 21.64 8.12
C ARG A 13 1.75 21.34 9.32
N ARG A 14 1.70 22.16 10.39
CA ARG A 14 2.46 21.93 11.62
C ARG A 14 1.75 21.03 12.63
N LEU A 15 0.48 20.70 12.42
CA LEU A 15 -0.33 19.93 13.38
C LEU A 15 -0.38 18.42 13.10
N LEU A 16 0.28 17.93 12.05
CA LEU A 16 0.34 16.51 11.69
C LEU A 16 1.77 16.04 11.41
N ARG A 17 2.69 16.40 12.31
CA ARG A 17 4.02 15.78 12.36
C ARG A 17 3.89 14.38 12.99
N PRO A 18 4.33 13.32 12.31
CA PRO A 18 4.08 11.94 12.72
C PRO A 18 4.93 11.56 13.95
N VAL A 19 4.46 10.51 14.61
CA VAL A 19 4.85 9.95 15.92
C VAL A 19 6.35 9.94 16.28
N ALA A 20 7.27 10.01 15.31
CA ALA A 20 8.70 10.19 15.57
C ALA A 20 9.02 11.52 16.29
N ASP A 21 8.40 12.64 15.87
CA ASP A 21 8.55 13.93 16.55
C ASP A 21 7.88 13.94 17.92
N VAL A 22 6.83 13.12 18.12
CA VAL A 22 6.15 13.01 19.42
C VAL A 22 6.94 12.15 20.38
N ILE A 23 7.64 11.12 19.90
CA ILE A 23 8.58 10.32 20.68
C ILE A 23 9.79 11.17 21.04
N ASP A 24 10.39 11.86 20.07
CA ASP A 24 11.49 12.79 20.33
C ASP A 24 11.08 13.90 21.29
N GLN A 25 9.91 14.53 21.12
CA GLN A 25 9.42 15.55 22.06
C GLN A 25 9.00 14.97 23.40
N ARG A 26 8.48 13.74 23.50
CA ARG A 26 8.14 13.11 24.79
C ARG A 26 9.39 12.68 25.53
N ILE A 27 10.38 12.13 24.84
CA ILE A 27 11.69 11.80 25.40
C ILE A 27 12.36 13.10 25.85
N GLU A 28 12.41 14.12 24.99
CA GLU A 28 13.02 15.41 25.31
C GLU A 28 12.28 16.16 26.43
N ARG A 29 10.94 16.08 26.49
CA ARG A 29 10.16 16.61 27.62
C ARG A 29 10.37 15.79 28.89
N ARG A 30 10.45 14.45 28.82
CA ARG A 30 10.74 13.60 29.99
C ARG A 30 12.14 13.87 30.51
N VAL A 31 13.14 13.93 29.64
CA VAL A 31 14.52 14.28 29.95
C VAL A 31 14.58 15.67 30.57
N ARG A 32 13.97 16.70 29.95
CA ARG A 32 13.91 18.06 30.55
C ARG A 32 13.16 18.10 31.89
N SER A 33 12.08 17.33 32.04
CA SER A 33 11.30 17.29 33.27
C SER A 33 12.02 16.56 34.40
N GLU A 34 12.76 15.49 34.10
CA GLU A 34 13.61 14.78 35.05
C GLU A 34 14.82 15.63 35.41
N VAL A 35 15.48 16.27 34.43
CA VAL A 35 16.57 17.24 34.66
C VAL A 35 16.12 18.39 35.56
N ARG A 36 14.90 18.93 35.36
CA ARG A 36 14.31 19.94 36.26
C ARG A 36 14.00 19.40 37.65
N ARG A 37 13.44 18.19 37.75
CA ARG A 37 13.16 17.54 39.05
C ARG A 37 14.43 17.20 39.84
N THR A 38 15.53 16.86 39.16
CA THR A 38 16.84 16.66 39.79
C THR A 38 17.53 17.99 40.13
N ALA A 39 17.17 19.10 39.49
CA ALA A 39 17.69 20.43 39.83
C ALA A 39 17.05 21.00 41.11
N ASP A 40 15.78 20.66 41.40
CA ASP A 40 15.07 21.09 42.63
C ASP A 40 15.41 20.25 43.88
N ARG A 41 16.13 19.13 43.72
CA ARG A 41 16.67 18.34 44.84
C ARG A 41 18.15 18.66 44.98
N GLN A 42 18.55 19.16 46.15
CA GLN A 42 19.95 19.44 46.48
C GLN A 42 20.80 18.20 46.14
N THR A 43 21.83 18.42 45.31
CA THR A 43 22.67 17.45 44.57
C THR A 43 22.02 16.82 43.33
N PRO A 44 22.32 17.31 42.10
CA PRO A 44 22.03 16.55 40.89
C PRO A 44 22.79 15.24 40.95
N ASP A 45 22.08 14.12 40.86
CA ASP A 45 22.68 12.82 40.64
C ASP A 45 23.29 12.83 39.22
N LEU A 46 24.53 13.31 39.13
CA LEU A 46 25.30 13.43 37.89
C LEU A 46 25.37 12.08 37.18
N ALA A 47 25.48 10.98 37.94
CA ALA A 47 25.49 9.63 37.40
C ALA A 47 24.17 9.26 36.71
N ARG A 48 23.02 9.61 37.31
CA ARG A 48 21.71 9.42 36.68
C ARG A 48 21.52 10.31 35.44
N THR A 49 22.02 11.53 35.46
CA THR A 49 21.93 12.45 34.31
C THR A 49 22.79 11.93 33.14
N GLU A 50 24.02 11.52 33.42
CA GLU A 50 24.90 10.88 32.43
C GLU A 50 24.29 9.59 31.88
N GLN A 51 23.64 8.78 32.72
CA GLN A 51 22.95 7.57 32.29
C GLN A 51 21.79 7.89 31.33
N LEU A 52 20.96 8.89 31.65
CA LEU A 52 19.89 9.32 30.75
C LEU A 52 20.41 9.85 29.41
N VAL A 53 21.52 10.60 29.42
CA VAL A 53 22.16 11.07 28.17
C VAL A 53 22.64 9.88 27.34
N ARG A 54 23.33 8.91 27.94
CA ARG A 54 23.77 7.67 27.27
C ARG A 54 22.59 6.87 26.70
N ASP A 55 21.51 6.72 27.44
CA ASP A 55 20.32 6.00 26.99
C ASP A 55 19.65 6.72 25.80
N VAL A 56 19.57 8.05 25.84
CA VAL A 56 19.03 8.86 24.74
C VAL A 56 19.90 8.76 23.49
N GLU A 57 21.23 8.79 23.64
CA GLU A 57 22.16 8.61 22.52
C GLU A 57 22.03 7.20 21.90
N LEU A 58 21.93 6.17 22.73
CA LEU A 58 21.69 4.80 22.28
C LEU A 58 20.36 4.67 21.54
N LEU A 59 19.29 5.29 22.05
CA LEU A 59 17.98 5.30 21.39
C LEU A 59 18.02 6.04 20.05
N ARG A 60 18.71 7.18 19.97
CA ARG A 60 18.91 7.93 18.72
C ARG A 60 19.68 7.11 17.69
N HIS A 61 20.72 6.40 18.11
CA HIS A 61 21.50 5.55 17.20
C HIS A 61 20.66 4.37 16.67
N ARG A 62 19.86 3.74 17.52
CA ARG A 62 18.91 2.70 17.11
C ARG A 62 17.83 3.26 16.18
N GLN A 63 17.27 4.42 16.50
CA GLN A 63 16.27 5.10 15.68
C GLN A 63 16.81 5.39 14.27
N LEU A 64 18.06 5.84 14.14
CA LEU A 64 18.68 6.08 12.82
C LEU A 64 18.65 4.83 11.94
N THR A 65 19.02 3.66 12.49
CA THR A 65 19.01 2.40 11.73
C THR A 65 17.59 2.03 11.30
N PHE A 66 16.60 2.20 12.18
CA PHE A 66 15.20 1.97 11.84
C PHE A 66 14.67 2.98 10.80
N GLU A 67 15.08 4.24 10.87
CA GLU A 67 14.71 5.27 9.88
C GLU A 67 15.34 5.00 8.51
N LEU A 68 16.55 4.43 8.44
CA LEU A 68 17.12 3.99 7.17
C LEU A 68 16.30 2.84 6.55
N LEU A 69 15.77 1.95 7.38
CA LEU A 69 14.99 0.80 6.92
C LEU A 69 13.52 1.10 6.66
N LEU A 70 12.89 1.97 7.44
CA LEU A 70 11.42 2.18 7.46
C LEU A 70 11.02 3.66 7.38
N GLY A 71 11.98 4.57 7.40
CA GLY A 71 11.72 6.00 7.31
C GLY A 71 11.25 6.44 5.92
N PRO A 72 10.82 7.70 5.79
CA PRO A 72 10.27 8.24 4.55
C PRO A 72 11.34 8.64 3.51
N ARG A 73 12.61 8.75 3.91
CA ARG A 73 13.70 9.17 3.02
C ARG A 73 13.90 8.12 1.91
N GLY A 74 13.90 8.57 0.65
CA GLY A 74 14.00 7.69 -0.52
C GLY A 74 12.71 6.93 -0.88
N ARG A 75 11.61 7.09 -0.13
CA ARG A 75 10.32 6.42 -0.41
C ARG A 75 9.12 7.37 -0.45
N GLY A 76 9.27 8.57 0.11
CA GLY A 76 8.21 9.57 0.26
C GLY A 76 7.27 9.30 1.44
N ILE A 77 7.11 8.04 1.85
CA ILE A 77 6.20 7.60 2.92
C ILE A 77 6.96 6.67 3.89
N SER A 78 6.68 6.80 5.19
CA SER A 78 7.25 5.91 6.20
C SER A 78 6.51 4.57 6.27
N ARG A 79 7.26 3.48 6.42
CA ARG A 79 6.76 2.13 6.72
C ARG A 79 6.65 1.85 8.22
N ILE A 80 6.90 2.85 9.08
CA ILE A 80 6.70 2.70 10.52
C ILE A 80 5.21 2.51 10.79
N VAL A 81 4.87 1.38 11.41
CA VAL A 81 3.50 1.02 11.74
C VAL A 81 3.16 1.52 13.15
N SER A 82 1.95 2.06 13.30
CA SER A 82 1.39 2.38 14.61
C SER A 82 0.32 1.37 15.01
N GLN A 83 0.18 1.14 16.32
CA GLN A 83 -0.67 0.08 16.86
C GLN A 83 -2.15 0.21 16.45
N GLY A 84 -2.71 1.42 16.49
CA GLY A 84 -4.13 1.65 16.17
C GLY A 84 -4.50 1.24 14.74
N PRO A 85 -3.88 1.83 13.70
CA PRO A 85 -4.11 1.44 12.30
C PRO A 85 -3.86 -0.05 12.03
N LEU A 86 -2.85 -0.65 12.67
CA LEU A 86 -2.59 -2.09 12.53
C LEU A 86 -3.72 -2.94 13.13
N GLN A 87 -4.21 -2.58 14.31
CA GLN A 87 -5.35 -3.26 14.93
C GLN A 87 -6.63 -3.13 14.11
N GLN A 88 -6.85 -1.94 13.53
CA GLN A 88 -7.96 -1.73 12.60
C GLN A 88 -7.82 -2.62 11.36
N LEU A 89 -6.64 -2.66 10.74
CA LEU A 89 -6.39 -3.52 9.58
C LEU A 89 -6.63 -4.99 9.92
N HIS A 90 -6.14 -5.49 11.06
CA HIS A 90 -6.42 -6.85 11.50
C HIS A 90 -7.93 -7.12 11.64
N ALA A 91 -8.70 -6.18 12.19
CA ALA A 91 -10.15 -6.32 12.33
C ALA A 91 -10.86 -6.35 10.97
N GLU A 92 -10.46 -5.48 10.04
CA GLU A 92 -11.01 -5.42 8.68
C GLU A 92 -10.72 -6.71 7.89
N VAL A 93 -9.48 -7.21 7.94
CA VAL A 93 -9.11 -8.48 7.29
C VAL A 93 -9.80 -9.67 7.96
N THR A 94 -9.99 -9.64 9.27
CA THR A 94 -10.78 -10.67 9.99
C THR A 94 -12.23 -10.67 9.52
N ALA A 95 -12.84 -9.50 9.32
CA ALA A 95 -14.22 -9.39 8.84
C ALA A 95 -14.39 -9.95 7.43
N LEU A 96 -13.37 -9.80 6.58
CA LEU A 96 -13.36 -10.34 5.21
C LEU A 96 -13.12 -11.85 5.14
N SER A 97 -12.21 -12.37 5.98
CA SER A 97 -11.75 -13.77 5.92
C SER A 97 -12.48 -14.71 6.88
N GLY A 98 -13.11 -14.18 7.93
CA GLY A 98 -13.69 -14.98 9.01
C GLY A 98 -12.68 -15.60 9.98
N ASP A 99 -11.37 -15.40 9.79
CA ASP A 99 -10.30 -15.96 10.64
C ASP A 99 -9.33 -14.89 11.12
N ARG A 100 -9.39 -14.60 12.42
CA ARG A 100 -8.54 -13.58 13.05
C ARG A 100 -7.07 -13.97 13.08
N ASP A 101 -6.76 -15.22 13.35
CA ASP A 101 -5.38 -15.66 13.49
C ASP A 101 -4.69 -15.69 12.12
N ALA A 102 -5.42 -16.12 11.07
CA ALA A 102 -4.95 -16.02 9.70
C ALA A 102 -4.76 -14.56 9.27
N ALA A 103 -5.70 -13.66 9.59
CA ALA A 103 -5.58 -12.24 9.31
C ALA A 103 -4.31 -11.63 9.92
N VAL A 104 -4.04 -11.89 11.21
CA VAL A 104 -2.83 -11.40 11.89
C VAL A 104 -1.56 -11.96 11.25
N ARG A 105 -1.51 -13.27 10.95
CA ARG A 105 -0.35 -13.91 10.32
C ARG A 105 -0.08 -13.33 8.93
N ASN A 106 -1.11 -13.15 8.11
CA ASN A 106 -0.95 -12.67 6.74
C ASN A 106 -0.58 -11.19 6.68
N VAL A 107 -1.19 -10.34 7.50
CA VAL A 107 -0.82 -8.91 7.57
C VAL A 107 0.62 -8.75 8.06
N ALA A 108 1.04 -9.49 9.07
CA ALA A 108 2.43 -9.46 9.54
C ALA A 108 3.42 -9.95 8.47
N THR A 109 3.02 -10.95 7.67
CA THR A 109 3.83 -11.47 6.58
C THR A 109 3.92 -10.49 5.42
N ALA A 110 2.80 -9.90 5.01
CA ALA A 110 2.72 -8.85 4.01
C ALA A 110 3.61 -7.66 4.37
N PHE A 111 3.63 -7.24 5.64
CA PHE A 111 4.51 -6.17 6.09
C PHE A 111 6.00 -6.51 5.92
N ARG A 112 6.42 -7.71 6.35
CA ARG A 112 7.82 -8.15 6.17
C ARG A 112 8.21 -8.21 4.69
N LEU A 113 7.29 -8.67 3.85
CA LEU A 113 7.49 -8.77 2.42
C LEU A 113 7.60 -7.40 1.76
N LEU A 114 6.71 -6.46 2.09
CA LEU A 114 6.78 -5.06 1.66
C LEU A 114 8.17 -4.45 1.95
N VAL A 115 8.64 -4.57 3.20
CA VAL A 115 9.95 -4.03 3.59
C VAL A 115 11.08 -4.71 2.82
N SER A 116 11.00 -6.04 2.62
CA SER A 116 12.03 -6.80 1.89
C SER A 116 12.09 -6.40 0.42
N LEU A 117 10.93 -6.29 -0.24
CA LEU A 117 10.83 -5.94 -1.65
C LEU A 117 11.32 -4.51 -1.90
N GLU A 118 10.96 -3.54 -1.06
CA GLU A 118 11.48 -2.17 -1.17
C GLU A 118 12.97 -2.05 -0.80
N SER A 119 13.55 -3.05 -0.15
CA SER A 119 14.99 -3.05 0.19
C SER A 119 15.85 -3.69 -0.90
N LEU A 120 15.28 -4.61 -1.69
CA LEU A 120 15.98 -5.37 -2.73
C LEU A 120 15.65 -4.89 -4.14
N GLY A 121 14.44 -4.37 -4.34
CA GLY A 121 13.94 -3.94 -5.63
C GLY A 121 14.34 -2.51 -6.00
N VAL A 122 13.99 -2.16 -7.23
CA VAL A 122 14.11 -0.82 -7.80
C VAL A 122 12.82 -0.05 -7.54
N GLY A 123 12.93 1.15 -6.98
CA GLY A 123 11.78 2.02 -6.70
C GLY A 123 11.10 1.73 -5.37
N ARG A 124 9.76 1.77 -5.37
CA ARG A 124 8.92 1.61 -4.16
C ARG A 124 7.59 0.94 -4.50
N ILE A 125 6.86 0.51 -3.48
CA ILE A 125 5.44 0.19 -3.64
C ILE A 125 4.62 1.46 -3.39
N ALA A 126 3.73 1.83 -4.31
CA ALA A 126 2.87 2.98 -4.13
C ALA A 126 1.80 2.76 -3.06
N GLY A 127 1.37 3.84 -2.41
CA GLY A 127 0.36 3.80 -1.37
C GLY A 127 0.88 3.66 0.07
N GLY A 128 -0.05 3.80 1.00
CA GLY A 128 0.20 3.70 2.43
C GLY A 128 0.46 2.26 2.88
N THR A 129 1.21 2.10 3.97
CA THR A 129 1.61 0.78 4.50
C THR A 129 0.42 -0.13 4.80
N MET A 130 -0.65 0.40 5.39
CA MET A 130 -1.85 -0.40 5.69
C MET A 130 -2.63 -0.80 4.43
N ASN A 131 -2.65 0.06 3.41
CA ASN A 131 -3.30 -0.22 2.13
C ASN A 131 -2.61 -1.40 1.43
N ILE A 132 -1.28 -1.31 1.29
CA ILE A 132 -0.46 -2.38 0.71
C ILE A 132 -0.59 -3.70 1.50
N CYS A 133 -0.42 -3.65 2.83
CA CYS A 133 -0.55 -4.85 3.66
C CYS A 133 -1.95 -5.44 3.64
N GLY A 134 -2.99 -4.60 3.50
CA GLY A 134 -4.37 -5.02 3.31
C GLY A 134 -4.51 -5.84 2.03
N LYS A 135 -4.14 -5.26 0.88
CA LYS A 135 -4.19 -5.96 -0.42
C LYS A 135 -3.43 -7.29 -0.39
N LEU A 136 -2.15 -7.26 0.02
CA LEU A 136 -1.30 -8.45 0.06
C LEU A 136 -1.78 -9.51 1.05
N GLY A 137 -2.26 -9.10 2.23
CA GLY A 137 -2.65 -10.00 3.31
C GLY A 137 -4.02 -10.62 3.13
N THR A 138 -4.94 -9.92 2.44
CA THR A 138 -6.34 -10.33 2.34
C THR A 138 -6.57 -11.28 1.18
N VAL A 139 -6.00 -11.02 0.00
CA VAL A 139 -6.31 -11.77 -1.23
C VAL A 139 -6.15 -13.30 -1.05
N PRO A 140 -5.06 -13.84 -0.46
CA PRO A 140 -4.93 -15.29 -0.28
C PRO A 140 -6.03 -15.87 0.62
N LEU A 141 -6.51 -15.12 1.62
CA LEU A 141 -7.54 -15.58 2.55
C LEU A 141 -8.93 -15.63 1.94
N LEU A 142 -9.13 -15.03 0.78
CA LEU A 142 -10.41 -15.01 0.08
C LEU A 142 -10.58 -16.19 -0.87
N ASP A 143 -9.60 -17.09 -0.97
CA ASP A 143 -9.69 -18.33 -1.75
C ASP A 143 -10.15 -18.08 -3.21
N PRO A 144 -9.36 -17.36 -4.03
CA PRO A 144 -9.71 -17.13 -5.43
C PRO A 144 -9.85 -18.46 -6.21
N PRO A 145 -10.71 -18.51 -7.23
CA PRO A 145 -11.14 -19.75 -7.88
C PRO A 145 -10.06 -20.38 -8.76
N ASN A 146 -9.04 -19.61 -9.13
CA ASN A 146 -7.86 -20.05 -9.84
C ASN A 146 -6.66 -19.16 -9.48
N ASP A 147 -5.51 -19.48 -10.05
CA ASP A 147 -4.23 -18.87 -9.75
C ASP A 147 -3.78 -17.83 -10.81
N ASP A 148 -4.63 -17.49 -11.80
CA ASP A 148 -4.35 -16.41 -12.74
C ASP A 148 -4.65 -15.04 -12.10
N ILE A 149 -3.63 -14.18 -12.05
CA ILE A 149 -3.65 -12.86 -11.44
C ILE A 149 -3.49 -11.79 -12.51
N LEU A 150 -4.34 -10.78 -12.49
CA LEU A 150 -4.18 -9.55 -13.26
C LEU A 150 -3.98 -8.36 -12.31
N GLU A 151 -3.00 -7.52 -12.58
CA GLU A 151 -2.89 -6.19 -11.97
C GLU A 151 -2.87 -5.12 -13.06
N ILE A 152 -3.74 -4.14 -12.91
CA ILE A 152 -3.83 -2.94 -13.75
C ILE A 152 -3.23 -1.78 -12.97
N GLY A 153 -2.18 -1.15 -13.52
CA GLY A 153 -1.43 -0.08 -12.86
C GLY A 153 -0.43 -0.65 -11.85
N THR A 154 0.75 -1.03 -12.33
CA THR A 154 1.73 -1.78 -11.52
C THR A 154 2.95 -0.97 -11.13
N LEU A 155 3.17 0.18 -11.81
CA LEU A 155 4.29 1.07 -11.60
C LEU A 155 5.63 0.32 -11.68
N TYR A 156 6.22 -0.06 -10.53
CA TYR A 156 7.48 -0.80 -10.44
C TYR A 156 7.31 -2.33 -10.40
N GLY A 157 6.08 -2.87 -10.37
CA GLY A 157 5.81 -4.31 -10.28
C GLY A 157 6.13 -4.95 -8.93
N LEU A 158 6.53 -4.17 -7.92
CA LEU A 158 6.86 -4.67 -6.58
C LEU A 158 5.62 -5.17 -5.83
N PHE A 159 4.46 -4.53 -6.03
CA PHE A 159 3.20 -5.03 -5.48
C PHE A 159 2.86 -6.40 -6.08
N SER A 160 2.88 -6.52 -7.40
CA SER A 160 2.71 -7.77 -8.15
C SER A 160 3.60 -8.89 -7.63
N ALA A 161 4.90 -8.60 -7.47
CA ALA A 161 5.87 -9.55 -6.92
C ALA A 161 5.52 -9.98 -5.50
N GLY A 162 5.06 -9.02 -4.68
CA GLY A 162 4.54 -9.29 -3.34
C GLY A 162 3.31 -10.21 -3.35
N LEU A 163 2.35 -9.95 -4.23
CA LEU A 163 1.11 -10.71 -4.30
C LEU A 163 1.38 -12.16 -4.74
N VAL A 164 2.22 -12.36 -5.76
CA VAL A 164 2.71 -13.69 -6.18
C VAL A 164 3.29 -14.45 -4.98
N ARG A 165 4.18 -13.81 -4.21
CA ARG A 165 4.81 -14.46 -3.05
C ARG A 165 3.86 -14.73 -1.90
N MET A 166 2.81 -13.93 -1.73
CA MET A 166 1.75 -14.21 -0.77
C MET A 166 0.90 -15.41 -1.19
N MET A 167 0.57 -15.53 -2.48
CA MET A 167 -0.16 -16.68 -3.03
C MET A 167 0.66 -17.97 -2.95
N GLU A 168 1.95 -17.94 -3.28
CA GLU A 168 2.84 -19.11 -3.12
C GLU A 168 2.95 -19.59 -1.67
N ARG A 169 2.93 -18.65 -0.70
CA ARG A 169 2.93 -18.99 0.74
C ARG A 169 1.64 -19.67 1.18
N ASP A 170 0.55 -19.44 0.47
CA ASP A 170 -0.74 -20.13 0.64
C ASP A 170 -0.74 -21.51 -0.06
N GLY A 171 0.38 -21.93 -0.67
CA GLY A 171 0.52 -23.20 -1.36
C GLY A 171 0.02 -23.19 -2.81
N ARG A 172 -0.24 -22.00 -3.37
CA ARG A 172 -0.74 -21.81 -4.74
C ARG A 172 0.39 -21.63 -5.76
N SER A 173 0.07 -21.75 -7.04
CA SER A 173 1.02 -21.63 -8.16
C SER A 173 0.60 -20.49 -9.11
N PRO A 174 0.76 -19.22 -8.68
CA PRO A 174 0.23 -18.06 -9.41
C PRO A 174 0.85 -17.85 -10.79
N SER A 175 0.01 -17.44 -11.74
CA SER A 175 0.36 -16.97 -13.08
C SER A 175 0.01 -15.50 -13.18
N LEU A 176 1.01 -14.63 -13.32
CA LEU A 176 0.84 -13.18 -13.25
C LEU A 176 0.76 -12.55 -14.64
N THR A 177 -0.23 -11.69 -14.84
CA THR A 177 -0.29 -10.70 -15.93
C THR A 177 -0.32 -9.30 -15.34
N ILE A 178 0.47 -8.39 -15.90
CA ILE A 178 0.45 -6.97 -15.54
C ILE A 178 0.12 -6.09 -16.74
N VAL A 179 -0.63 -5.02 -16.51
CA VAL A 179 -0.98 -3.99 -17.49
C VAL A 179 -0.54 -2.64 -16.97
N ASP A 180 0.37 -1.97 -17.69
CA ASP A 180 0.84 -0.64 -17.33
C ASP A 180 1.45 0.07 -18.56
N PRO A 181 1.26 1.40 -18.73
CA PRO A 181 1.87 2.14 -19.84
C PRO A 181 3.40 2.30 -19.74
N PHE A 182 3.98 2.13 -18.53
CA PHE A 182 5.38 2.44 -18.20
C PHE A 182 5.80 3.83 -18.67
N ALA A 183 5.04 4.83 -18.25
CA ALA A 183 5.18 6.21 -18.70
C ALA A 183 6.29 7.00 -17.96
N GLY A 184 7.22 6.32 -17.27
CA GLY A 184 8.33 6.94 -16.53
C GLY A 184 7.95 7.55 -15.18
N VAL A 185 6.66 7.85 -14.96
CA VAL A 185 6.12 8.42 -13.72
C VAL A 185 4.76 7.81 -13.38
N GLN A 186 4.32 7.95 -12.13
CA GLN A 186 2.96 7.63 -11.73
C GLN A 186 1.98 8.62 -12.38
N LEU A 187 1.17 8.14 -13.32
CA LEU A 187 0.16 8.94 -14.02
C LEU A 187 -1.17 8.92 -13.26
N GLN A 188 -1.61 10.08 -12.77
CA GLN A 188 -2.94 10.25 -12.19
C GLN A 188 -3.59 11.53 -12.75
N PRO A 189 -4.71 11.44 -13.47
CA PRO A 189 -5.40 12.59 -14.06
C PRO A 189 -5.66 13.69 -13.03
N GLY A 190 -5.44 14.94 -13.42
CA GLY A 190 -5.66 16.10 -12.54
C GLY A 190 -4.60 16.30 -11.44
N THR A 191 -3.57 15.46 -11.38
CA THR A 191 -2.45 15.65 -10.45
C THR A 191 -1.20 16.19 -11.13
N ALA A 192 -0.40 16.96 -10.39
CA ALA A 192 0.87 17.44 -10.92
C ALA A 192 1.86 16.27 -11.02
N GLN A 193 2.45 16.08 -12.20
CA GLN A 193 3.55 15.15 -12.38
C GLN A 193 4.73 15.58 -11.49
N ARG A 194 5.19 14.67 -10.64
CA ARG A 194 6.34 14.86 -9.77
C ARG A 194 7.32 13.72 -9.99
N PRO A 195 8.64 13.98 -9.87
CA PRO A 195 9.61 12.90 -9.80
C PRO A 195 9.23 11.93 -8.69
N ASP A 196 9.38 10.63 -8.96
CA ASP A 196 9.11 9.63 -7.94
C ASP A 196 10.09 9.81 -6.76
N PRO A 197 9.62 9.70 -5.50
CA PRO A 197 10.47 9.91 -4.32
C PRO A 197 11.70 8.99 -4.22
N SER A 198 11.69 7.85 -4.92
CA SER A 198 12.84 6.93 -4.98
C SER A 198 13.96 7.39 -5.92
N GLY A 199 13.67 8.32 -6.84
CA GLY A 199 14.58 8.71 -7.91
C GLY A 199 14.86 7.62 -8.94
N SER A 200 14.16 6.47 -8.86
CA SER A 200 14.28 5.37 -9.82
C SER A 200 13.44 5.63 -11.07
N PRO A 201 13.85 5.15 -12.25
CA PRO A 201 13.01 5.20 -13.45
C PRO A 201 11.88 4.17 -13.38
N VAL A 202 10.67 4.56 -13.81
CA VAL A 202 9.54 3.63 -14.00
C VAL A 202 9.57 3.14 -15.44
N ASP A 203 10.24 2.01 -15.67
CA ASP A 203 10.31 1.36 -16.98
C ASP A 203 10.18 -0.17 -16.88
N GLU A 204 10.01 -0.81 -18.04
CA GLU A 204 9.83 -2.26 -18.12
C GLU A 204 11.05 -3.03 -17.57
N HIS A 205 12.26 -2.46 -17.66
CA HIS A 205 13.47 -3.13 -17.16
C HIS A 205 13.47 -3.20 -15.63
N ALA A 206 13.13 -2.09 -14.95
CA ALA A 206 12.94 -2.05 -13.51
C ALA A 206 11.84 -3.04 -13.07
N VAL A 207 10.73 -3.08 -13.81
CA VAL A 207 9.61 -4.00 -13.54
C VAL A 207 10.05 -5.46 -13.67
N ARG A 208 10.73 -5.84 -14.75
CA ARG A 208 11.25 -7.21 -14.91
C ARG A 208 12.22 -7.61 -13.80
N THR A 209 13.10 -6.69 -13.40
CA THR A 209 14.03 -6.90 -12.27
C THR A 209 13.28 -7.17 -10.97
N ASN A 210 12.23 -6.39 -10.70
CA ASN A 210 11.42 -6.52 -9.50
C ASN A 210 10.56 -7.79 -9.50
N LEU A 211 9.95 -8.14 -10.63
CA LEU A 211 9.17 -9.37 -10.77
C LEU A 211 10.03 -10.61 -10.56
N ALA A 212 11.31 -10.59 -10.95
CA ALA A 212 12.23 -11.69 -10.69
C ALA A 212 12.44 -11.98 -9.19
N LEU A 213 12.21 -11.01 -8.29
CA LEU A 213 12.24 -11.22 -6.84
C LEU A 213 11.14 -12.19 -6.37
N ALA A 214 10.10 -12.40 -7.19
CA ALA A 214 9.06 -13.38 -6.94
C ALA A 214 9.39 -14.79 -7.48
N GLY A 215 10.60 -15.03 -7.99
CA GLY A 215 11.03 -16.34 -8.47
C GLY A 215 10.49 -16.69 -9.86
N PRO A 216 10.28 -18.00 -10.16
CA PRO A 216 9.87 -18.45 -11.49
C PRO A 216 8.55 -17.83 -11.97
N ALA A 217 7.54 -17.74 -11.11
CA ALA A 217 6.24 -17.15 -11.45
C ALA A 217 6.36 -15.68 -11.87
N GLY A 218 7.18 -14.90 -11.15
CA GLY A 218 7.44 -13.50 -11.51
C GLY A 218 8.32 -13.35 -12.75
N THR A 219 9.31 -14.23 -12.95
CA THR A 219 10.13 -14.23 -14.16
C THR A 219 9.32 -14.56 -15.41
N ALA A 220 8.35 -15.46 -15.28
CA ALA A 220 7.42 -15.86 -16.34
C ALA A 220 6.22 -14.89 -16.48
N ALA A 221 6.14 -13.84 -15.68
CA ALA A 221 5.02 -12.92 -15.69
C ALA A 221 4.82 -12.29 -17.08
N ARG A 222 3.57 -12.26 -17.51
CA ARG A 222 3.18 -11.61 -18.75
C ARG A 222 3.09 -10.11 -18.52
N ILE A 223 3.81 -9.36 -19.34
CA ILE A 223 3.79 -7.90 -19.29
C ILE A 223 3.09 -7.38 -20.54
N GLN A 224 1.96 -6.68 -20.36
CA GLN A 224 1.28 -5.95 -21.42
C GLN A 224 1.50 -4.45 -21.21
N ARG A 225 2.31 -3.85 -22.09
CA ARG A 225 2.52 -2.41 -22.09
C ARG A 225 1.34 -1.72 -22.78
N GLY A 226 0.72 -0.76 -22.11
CA GLY A 226 -0.40 0.02 -22.64
C GLY A 226 -1.35 0.50 -21.54
N PHE A 227 -2.32 1.35 -21.90
CA PHE A 227 -3.39 1.72 -20.97
C PHE A 227 -4.46 0.64 -20.95
N SER A 228 -5.08 0.41 -19.79
CA SER A 228 -6.20 -0.53 -19.66
C SER A 228 -7.44 -0.09 -20.44
N GLU A 229 -7.56 1.19 -20.80
CA GLU A 229 -8.62 1.74 -21.65
C GLU A 229 -8.43 1.37 -23.13
N ASP A 230 -7.22 1.00 -23.55
CA ASP A 230 -6.90 0.75 -24.95
C ASP A 230 -7.50 -0.59 -25.41
N PRO A 231 -8.27 -0.64 -26.52
CA PRO A 231 -8.88 -1.88 -27.02
C PRO A 231 -7.86 -2.98 -27.34
N GLU A 232 -6.68 -2.61 -27.84
CA GLU A 232 -5.60 -3.56 -28.16
C GLU A 232 -5.02 -4.20 -26.90
N THR A 233 -4.79 -3.41 -25.85
CA THR A 233 -4.36 -3.89 -24.53
C THR A 233 -5.39 -4.87 -23.95
N ARG A 234 -6.68 -4.52 -23.99
CA ARG A 234 -7.76 -5.39 -23.51
C ARG A 234 -7.81 -6.68 -24.30
N ALA A 235 -7.76 -6.61 -25.63
CA ALA A 235 -7.81 -7.79 -26.51
C ALA A 235 -6.64 -8.73 -26.25
N ALA A 236 -5.42 -8.19 -26.03
CA ALA A 236 -4.26 -8.99 -25.72
C ALA A 236 -4.45 -9.78 -24.41
N VAL A 237 -4.98 -9.16 -23.36
CA VAL A 237 -5.05 -9.72 -21.99
C VAL A 237 -6.32 -10.54 -21.74
N SER A 238 -7.34 -10.40 -22.57
CA SER A 238 -8.64 -11.07 -22.38
C SER A 238 -8.70 -12.53 -22.91
N ASP A 239 -7.55 -13.16 -23.16
CA ASP A 239 -7.43 -14.56 -23.62
C ASP A 239 -7.76 -15.60 -22.52
N ARG A 240 -7.96 -15.15 -21.27
CA ARG A 240 -8.24 -16.03 -20.12
C ARG A 240 -9.21 -15.41 -19.12
N ARG A 241 -9.53 -16.18 -18.09
CA ARG A 241 -10.31 -15.74 -16.93
C ARG A 241 -9.45 -15.67 -15.69
N TYR A 242 -9.46 -14.52 -15.02
CA TYR A 242 -8.61 -14.26 -13.87
C TYR A 242 -9.33 -14.59 -12.57
N GLY A 243 -8.63 -15.27 -11.65
CA GLY A 243 -9.10 -15.54 -10.30
C GLY A 243 -8.88 -14.36 -9.36
N VAL A 244 -7.90 -13.51 -9.66
CA VAL A 244 -7.66 -12.25 -8.96
C VAL A 244 -7.47 -11.13 -9.98
N ILE A 245 -8.16 -10.01 -9.78
CA ILE A 245 -7.96 -8.77 -10.56
C ILE A 245 -7.74 -7.62 -9.58
N VAL A 246 -6.62 -6.91 -9.69
CA VAL A 246 -6.31 -5.71 -8.92
C VAL A 246 -6.38 -4.50 -9.84
N ILE A 247 -7.25 -3.54 -9.51
CA ILE A 247 -7.44 -2.28 -10.22
C ILE A 247 -6.74 -1.17 -9.40
N ASP A 248 -5.60 -0.70 -9.90
CA ASP A 248 -4.70 0.30 -9.28
C ASP A 248 -4.11 1.26 -10.35
N GLY A 249 -4.86 1.46 -11.44
CA GLY A 249 -4.47 2.29 -12.58
C GLY A 249 -4.88 3.75 -12.41
N ASP A 250 -5.84 4.20 -13.21
CA ASP A 250 -6.41 5.53 -13.12
C ASP A 250 -7.39 5.62 -11.95
N HIS A 251 -7.15 6.55 -11.02
CA HIS A 251 -8.00 6.81 -9.86
C HIS A 251 -9.16 7.79 -10.14
N SER A 252 -9.35 8.19 -11.40
CA SER A 252 -10.52 8.94 -11.85
C SER A 252 -11.76 8.05 -11.87
N ALA A 253 -12.94 8.63 -11.62
CA ALA A 253 -14.19 7.87 -11.65
C ALA A 253 -14.43 7.21 -13.02
N LYS A 254 -13.99 7.84 -14.10
CA LYS A 254 -14.13 7.32 -15.46
C LYS A 254 -13.21 6.12 -15.70
N GLY A 255 -11.93 6.23 -15.35
CA GLY A 255 -10.95 5.16 -15.52
C GLY A 255 -11.34 3.92 -14.72
N VAL A 256 -11.68 4.10 -13.44
CA VAL A 256 -12.15 2.99 -12.58
C VAL A 256 -13.42 2.33 -13.12
N ALA A 257 -14.39 3.10 -13.61
CA ALA A 257 -15.61 2.54 -14.19
C ALA A 257 -15.30 1.67 -15.43
N GLN A 258 -14.39 2.13 -16.29
CA GLN A 258 -13.97 1.38 -17.48
C GLN A 258 -13.20 0.10 -17.13
N ASP A 259 -12.38 0.12 -16.08
CA ASP A 259 -11.68 -1.06 -15.59
C ASP A 259 -12.63 -2.06 -14.93
N LEU A 260 -13.65 -1.57 -14.20
CA LEU A 260 -14.72 -2.41 -13.65
C LEU A 260 -15.52 -3.11 -14.76
N GLU A 261 -15.96 -2.37 -15.78
CA GLU A 261 -16.65 -2.93 -16.95
C GLU A 261 -15.82 -4.00 -17.67
N TRP A 262 -14.50 -3.82 -17.72
CA TRP A 262 -13.62 -4.82 -18.29
C TRP A 262 -13.48 -6.04 -17.38
N ALA A 263 -13.31 -5.82 -16.08
CA ALA A 263 -13.22 -6.89 -15.08
C ALA A 263 -14.46 -7.79 -15.10
N GLU A 264 -15.66 -7.24 -15.30
CA GLU A 264 -16.92 -8.02 -15.44
C GLU A 264 -16.81 -9.12 -16.49
N GLN A 265 -16.09 -8.84 -17.58
CA GLN A 265 -15.93 -9.73 -18.71
C GLN A 265 -14.86 -10.79 -18.44
N ILE A 266 -13.75 -10.44 -17.79
CA ILE A 266 -12.58 -11.31 -17.66
C ILE A 266 -12.43 -11.99 -16.29
N ALA A 267 -13.24 -11.63 -15.30
CA ALA A 267 -13.26 -12.30 -14.01
C ALA A 267 -13.81 -13.74 -14.14
N ALA A 268 -13.08 -14.72 -13.61
CA ALA A 268 -13.62 -16.07 -13.42
C ALA A 268 -14.80 -16.04 -12.42
N PRO A 269 -15.79 -16.96 -12.52
CA PRO A 269 -16.76 -17.13 -11.44
C PRO A 269 -16.05 -17.42 -10.11
N GLY A 270 -16.39 -16.67 -9.06
CA GLY A 270 -15.74 -16.69 -7.76
C GLY A 270 -14.53 -15.76 -7.62
N ALA A 271 -14.10 -15.07 -8.69
CA ALA A 271 -12.89 -14.26 -8.67
C ALA A 271 -12.95 -13.11 -7.67
N ILE A 272 -11.79 -12.75 -7.15
CA ILE A 272 -11.60 -11.63 -6.24
C ILE A 272 -11.16 -10.41 -7.04
N VAL A 273 -11.98 -9.37 -7.04
CA VAL A 273 -11.64 -8.08 -7.65
C VAL A 273 -11.31 -7.10 -6.52
N VAL A 274 -10.14 -6.50 -6.57
CA VAL A 274 -9.63 -5.54 -5.58
C VAL A 274 -9.54 -4.17 -6.23
N LEU A 275 -10.15 -3.16 -5.62
CA LEU A 275 -10.04 -1.77 -6.07
C LEU A 275 -9.18 -1.02 -5.07
N ASP A 276 -8.06 -0.48 -5.54
CA ASP A 276 -7.18 0.30 -4.70
C ASP A 276 -7.74 1.68 -4.36
N ASP A 277 -7.35 2.20 -3.19
CA ASP A 277 -7.70 3.55 -2.74
C ASP A 277 -9.21 3.88 -2.64
N TYR A 278 -10.07 2.86 -2.57
CA TYR A 278 -11.47 2.96 -2.16
C TYR A 278 -11.64 3.66 -0.80
N GLY A 279 -12.21 4.85 -0.87
CA GLY A 279 -12.47 5.70 0.30
C GLY A 279 -11.23 6.45 0.80
N ASP A 280 -10.14 6.52 0.03
CA ASP A 280 -9.10 7.51 0.26
C ASP A 280 -9.64 8.91 -0.10
N PRO A 281 -9.54 9.90 0.80
CA PRO A 281 -10.01 11.27 0.55
C PRO A 281 -9.36 11.96 -0.66
N ASN A 282 -8.18 11.53 -1.08
CA ASN A 282 -7.47 12.06 -2.24
C ASN A 282 -8.00 11.49 -3.56
N TRP A 283 -8.70 10.35 -3.53
CA TRP A 283 -9.12 9.57 -4.69
C TRP A 283 -10.63 9.26 -4.66
N GLN A 284 -11.44 10.30 -4.49
CA GLN A 284 -12.89 10.17 -4.37
C GLN A 284 -13.54 9.48 -5.58
N GLY A 285 -12.94 9.65 -6.76
CA GLY A 285 -13.40 9.03 -8.00
C GLY A 285 -13.50 7.49 -7.94
N VAL A 286 -12.60 6.83 -7.21
CA VAL A 286 -12.65 5.37 -7.01
C VAL A 286 -13.93 4.96 -6.31
N LYS A 287 -14.27 5.63 -5.20
CA LYS A 287 -15.49 5.33 -4.43
C LYS A 287 -16.74 5.66 -5.24
N GLU A 288 -16.75 6.80 -5.92
CA GLU A 288 -17.87 7.21 -6.77
C GLU A 288 -18.15 6.19 -7.87
N ALA A 289 -17.11 5.72 -8.56
CA ALA A 289 -17.23 4.72 -9.61
C ALA A 289 -17.75 3.37 -9.08
N LEU A 290 -17.16 2.85 -8.00
CA LEU A 290 -17.60 1.58 -7.44
C LEU A 290 -19.05 1.65 -6.90
N ASP A 291 -19.37 2.71 -6.16
CA ASP A 291 -20.72 2.89 -5.61
C ASP A 291 -21.77 3.05 -6.72
N ALA A 292 -21.41 3.61 -7.88
CA ALA A 292 -22.28 3.68 -9.06
C ALA A 292 -22.43 2.32 -9.75
N HIS A 293 -21.32 1.60 -9.93
CA HIS A 293 -21.29 0.26 -10.53
C HIS A 293 -22.16 -0.73 -9.78
N LEU A 294 -22.06 -0.75 -8.44
CA LEU A 294 -22.84 -1.64 -7.57
C LEU A 294 -24.35 -1.32 -7.52
N LYS A 295 -24.78 -0.16 -8.02
CA LYS A 295 -26.21 0.17 -8.16
C LYS A 295 -26.79 -0.31 -9.49
N GLY A 296 -25.94 -0.61 -10.47
CA GLY A 296 -26.33 -1.13 -11.78
C GLY A 296 -26.50 -2.64 -11.80
N GLU A 297 -26.67 -3.19 -13.00
CA GLU A 297 -26.58 -4.63 -13.23
C GLU A 297 -25.11 -5.05 -13.20
N THR A 298 -24.74 -5.85 -12.21
CA THR A 298 -23.36 -6.32 -12.01
C THR A 298 -23.38 -7.75 -11.47
N ARG A 299 -22.38 -8.57 -11.84
CA ARG A 299 -22.13 -9.87 -11.19
C ARG A 299 -21.18 -9.75 -10.01
N PHE A 300 -20.74 -8.54 -9.64
CA PHE A 300 -19.90 -8.33 -8.48
C PHE A 300 -20.71 -8.11 -7.21
N THR A 301 -20.32 -8.84 -6.16
CA THR A 301 -20.81 -8.65 -4.80
C THR A 301 -19.73 -7.99 -3.95
N PHE A 302 -20.06 -6.89 -3.27
CA PHE A 302 -19.15 -6.25 -2.34
C PHE A 302 -18.97 -7.09 -1.07
N LEU A 303 -17.73 -7.49 -0.78
CA LEU A 303 -17.39 -8.28 0.42
C LEU A 303 -17.06 -7.39 1.62
N GLY A 304 -16.45 -6.24 1.37
CA GLY A 304 -15.94 -5.35 2.41
C GLY A 304 -14.70 -4.59 1.95
N LYS A 305 -13.98 -4.03 2.93
CA LYS A 305 -12.73 -3.30 2.69
C LYS A 305 -11.67 -3.62 3.73
N ALA A 306 -10.41 -3.48 3.34
CA ALA A 306 -9.26 -3.49 4.24
C ALA A 306 -8.39 -2.26 3.94
N ALA A 307 -8.19 -1.42 4.96
CA ALA A 307 -7.68 -0.06 4.84
C ALA A 307 -8.47 0.76 3.80
N HIS A 308 -7.83 1.04 2.66
CA HIS A 308 -8.39 1.77 1.53
C HIS A 308 -8.60 0.87 0.31
N SER A 309 -8.62 -0.47 0.43
CA SER A 309 -8.95 -1.34 -0.70
C SER A 309 -10.31 -1.97 -0.53
N ALA A 310 -11.16 -1.90 -1.56
CA ALA A 310 -12.42 -2.63 -1.63
C ALA A 310 -12.22 -4.03 -2.22
N TYR A 311 -12.97 -5.00 -1.74
CA TYR A 311 -12.94 -6.39 -2.22
C TYR A 311 -14.32 -6.78 -2.73
N LEU A 312 -14.36 -7.30 -3.96
CA LEU A 312 -15.55 -7.81 -4.61
C LEU A 312 -15.37 -9.30 -4.92
N ARG A 313 -16.49 -10.03 -5.02
CA ARG A 313 -16.55 -11.38 -5.56
C ARG A 313 -17.41 -11.42 -6.81
N ALA A 314 -16.89 -12.00 -7.88
CA ALA A 314 -17.67 -12.28 -9.08
C ALA A 314 -18.54 -13.52 -8.90
N SER A 315 -19.83 -13.43 -9.23
CA SER A 315 -20.71 -14.61 -9.36
C SER A 315 -20.50 -15.35 -10.68
#